data_AF-A0A172ZI27-F1
#
_entry.id   AF-A0A172ZI27-F1
#
_cell.length_a   1.000
_cell.length_b   1.000
_cell.length_c   1.000
_cell.angle_alpha   90.00
_cell.angle_beta   90.00
_cell.angle_gamma   90.00
#
_symmetry.space_group_name_H-M   'P 1'
#
loop_
_entity.id
_entity.type
_entity.pdbx_description
1 polymer ?
#
loop_
_entity_poly.entity_id
_entity_poly.type
_entity_poly.pdbx_seq_one_letter_code
_entity_poly.pdbx_strand_id
1 'polypeptide(L)'
;MTIEERKQLRMKLLQDLYDYHFGPDEKSYNLPGPKKNSGPLTDKETRLAYDYLSKKGLIEIKDVVGFIHFSITPYGIDVIEEAAG
;
A
#
# COMPACT_ATOMS: atom_id res chain seq x y z
N MET A 1 8.84 13.13 -9.53
CA MET A 1 7.44 13.46 -9.21
C MET A 1 7.35 14.81 -8.53
N THR A 2 6.29 15.56 -8.82
CA THR A 2 5.88 16.77 -8.08
C THR A 2 5.28 16.40 -6.73
N ILE A 3 5.02 17.40 -5.87
CA ILE A 3 4.36 17.18 -4.57
C ILE A 3 2.96 16.59 -4.76
N GLU A 4 2.23 17.08 -5.77
CA GLU A 4 0.86 16.64 -6.04
C GLU A 4 0.82 15.20 -6.56
N GLU A 5 1.71 14.86 -7.50
CA GLU A 5 1.87 13.49 -7.99
C GLU A 5 2.19 12.50 -6.86
N ARG A 6 3.02 12.91 -5.87
CA ARG A 6 3.30 12.07 -4.69
C ARG A 6 2.09 11.91 -3.78
N LYS A 7 1.23 12.92 -3.65
CA LYS A 7 -0.03 12.80 -2.88
C LYS A 7 -0.97 11.83 -3.58
N GLN A 8 -1.15 12.00 -4.89
CA GLN A 8 -1.98 11.12 -5.71
C GLN A 8 -1.49 9.67 -5.67
N LEU A 9 -0.17 9.44 -5.74
CA LEU A 9 0.40 8.10 -5.60
C LEU A 9 0.05 7.46 -4.26
N ARG A 10 0.20 8.18 -3.15
CA ARG A 10 -0.14 7.67 -1.81
C ARG A 10 -1.63 7.33 -1.69
N MET A 11 -2.50 8.21 -2.17
CA MET A 11 -3.95 7.96 -2.14
C MET A 11 -4.33 6.77 -3.01
N LYS A 12 -3.75 6.67 -4.21
CA LYS A 12 -3.95 5.53 -5.10
C LYS A 12 -3.54 4.21 -4.42
N LEU A 13 -2.34 4.14 -3.84
CA LEU A 13 -1.88 2.91 -3.18
C LEU A 13 -2.74 2.53 -1.97
N LEU A 14 -3.23 3.52 -1.22
CA LEU A 14 -4.14 3.28 -0.10
C LEU A 14 -5.50 2.76 -0.58
N GLN A 15 -6.05 3.36 -1.65
CA GLN A 15 -7.29 2.90 -2.29
C GLN A 15 -7.15 1.50 -2.85
N ASP A 16 -6.04 1.21 -3.55
CA ASP A 16 -5.76 -0.12 -4.11
C ASP A 16 -5.76 -1.17 -2.99
N LEU A 17 -5.22 -0.86 -1.80
CA LEU A 17 -5.24 -1.77 -0.65
C LEU A 17 -6.63 -1.91 0.00
N TYR A 18 -7.45 -0.86 -0.01
CA TYR A 18 -8.84 -0.91 0.45
C TYR A 18 -9.70 -1.77 -0.47
N ASP A 19 -9.65 -1.49 -1.78
CA ASP A 19 -10.40 -2.25 -2.79
C ASP A 19 -10.00 -3.73 -2.75
N TYR A 20 -8.71 -3.99 -2.49
CA TYR A 20 -8.19 -5.33 -2.31
C TYR A 20 -8.69 -6.00 -1.04
N HIS A 21 -8.77 -5.27 0.08
CA HIS A 21 -9.27 -5.80 1.36
C HIS A 21 -10.72 -6.28 1.26
N PHE A 22 -11.56 -5.56 0.52
CA PHE A 22 -12.97 -5.89 0.30
C PHE A 22 -13.25 -6.58 -1.04
N GLY A 23 -12.19 -6.91 -1.79
CA GLY A 23 -12.29 -7.49 -3.12
C GLY A 23 -12.76 -8.95 -3.10
N PRO A 24 -13.28 -9.46 -4.23
CA PRO A 24 -13.79 -10.83 -4.34
C PRO A 24 -12.71 -11.92 -4.32
N ASP A 25 -11.42 -11.54 -4.37
CA ASP A 25 -10.29 -12.47 -4.39
C ASP A 25 -9.67 -12.63 -2.99
N GLU A 26 -9.78 -13.81 -2.37
CA GLU A 26 -9.12 -14.20 -1.09
C GLU A 26 -7.58 -14.21 -1.13
N LYS A 27 -6.96 -13.60 -2.14
CA LYS A 27 -5.51 -13.56 -2.23
C LYS A 27 -5.02 -12.50 -1.24
N SER A 28 -3.88 -12.69 -0.62
CA SER A 28 -3.16 -11.66 0.15
C SER A 28 -2.33 -10.75 -0.78
N TYR A 29 -2.31 -9.41 -0.60
CA TYR A 29 -1.55 -8.49 -1.47
C TYR A 29 -0.05 -8.67 -1.20
N ASN A 30 0.53 -9.60 -1.94
CA ASN A 30 1.91 -10.02 -1.79
C ASN A 30 2.71 -9.46 -2.95
N LEU A 31 3.61 -8.54 -2.66
CA LEU A 31 4.62 -8.13 -3.63
C LEU A 31 5.84 -9.05 -3.50
N PRO A 32 6.51 -9.38 -4.62
CA PRO A 32 7.79 -10.07 -4.57
C PRO A 32 8.74 -9.33 -3.62
N GLY A 33 9.33 -10.06 -2.68
CA GLY A 33 10.22 -9.48 -1.69
C GLY A 33 11.51 -8.96 -2.34
N PRO A 34 12.35 -8.22 -1.61
CA PRO A 34 13.52 -7.53 -2.14
C PRO A 34 14.57 -8.44 -2.81
N LYS A 35 14.44 -9.76 -2.68
CA LYS A 35 15.29 -10.75 -3.37
C LYS A 35 14.98 -10.92 -4.86
N LYS A 36 13.83 -10.45 -5.37
CA LYS A 36 13.51 -10.44 -6.80
C LYS A 36 13.39 -8.98 -7.23
N ASN A 37 14.37 -8.50 -8.00
CA ASN A 37 14.47 -7.14 -8.59
C ASN A 37 13.37 -6.84 -9.62
N SER A 38 12.15 -7.31 -9.41
CA SER A 38 11.01 -7.19 -10.30
C SER A 38 9.75 -7.06 -9.44
N GLY A 39 9.24 -5.84 -9.28
CA GLY A 39 8.02 -5.56 -8.54
C GLY A 39 7.85 -4.07 -8.24
N PRO A 40 6.68 -3.62 -7.74
CA PRO A 40 6.40 -2.20 -7.48
C PRO A 40 7.39 -1.52 -6.54
N LEU A 41 8.12 -2.28 -5.72
CA LEU A 41 9.11 -1.78 -4.77
C LEU A 41 10.49 -1.49 -5.38
N THR A 42 10.70 -1.78 -6.67
CA THR A 42 11.90 -1.32 -7.39
C THR A 42 11.83 0.17 -7.70
N ASP A 43 10.62 0.74 -7.77
CA ASP A 43 10.42 2.17 -7.89
C ASP A 43 10.58 2.87 -6.52
N LYS A 44 11.48 3.84 -6.48
CA LYS A 44 11.83 4.57 -5.25
C LYS A 44 10.64 5.36 -4.71
N GLU A 45 9.84 6.00 -5.58
CA GLU A 45 8.71 6.82 -5.15
C GLU A 45 7.60 5.94 -4.57
N THR A 46 7.32 4.79 -5.19
CA THR A 46 6.37 3.78 -4.69
C THR A 46 6.80 3.24 -3.32
N ARG A 47 8.08 2.87 -3.15
CA ARG A 47 8.59 2.44 -1.85
C ARG A 47 8.42 3.52 -0.77
N LEU A 48 8.78 4.77 -1.09
CA LEU A 48 8.62 5.89 -0.16
C LEU A 48 7.15 6.18 0.18
N ALA A 49 6.24 5.96 -0.76
CA ALA A 49 4.81 6.10 -0.54
C ALA A 49 4.28 5.04 0.44
N TYR A 50 4.65 3.77 0.28
CA TYR A 50 4.31 2.72 1.25
C TYR A 50 4.90 2.99 2.64
N ASP A 51 6.18 3.39 2.71
CA ASP A 51 6.82 3.77 3.98
C ASP A 51 6.08 4.94 4.65
N TYR A 52 5.62 5.93 3.88
CA TYR A 52 4.85 7.05 4.40
C TYR A 52 3.50 6.60 4.97
N LEU A 53 2.74 5.79 4.22
CA LEU A 53 1.43 5.30 4.64
C LEU A 53 1.55 4.43 5.90
N SER A 54 2.58 3.59 5.98
CA SER A 54 2.86 2.76 7.16
C SER A 54 3.21 3.60 8.38
N LYS A 55 4.07 4.61 8.22
CA LYS A 55 4.40 5.56 9.31
C LYS A 55 3.20 6.38 9.77
N LYS A 56 2.19 6.57 8.92
CA LYS A 56 0.91 7.20 9.29
C LYS A 56 -0.08 6.24 9.95
N GLY A 57 0.26 4.96 10.06
CA GLY A 57 -0.61 3.93 10.64
C GLY A 57 -1.78 3.52 9.74
N LEU A 58 -1.75 3.89 8.46
CA LEU A 58 -2.83 3.59 7.51
C LEU A 58 -2.71 2.19 6.90
N ILE A 59 -1.50 1.62 6.91
CA ILE A 59 -1.21 0.28 6.40
C ILE A 59 -0.18 -0.43 7.29
N GLU A 60 -0.16 -1.76 7.23
CA GLU A 60 0.91 -2.61 7.76
C GLU A 60 1.77 -3.17 6.63
N ILE A 61 3.06 -3.33 6.92
CA ILE A 61 4.03 -3.97 6.04
C ILE A 61 4.65 -5.14 6.81
N LYS A 62 4.50 -6.36 6.30
CA LYS A 62 5.07 -7.58 6.89
C LYS A 62 6.03 -8.22 5.90
N ASP A 63 7.27 -8.42 6.32
CA ASP A 63 8.24 -9.22 5.56
C ASP A 63 8.01 -10.69 5.90
N VAL A 64 7.56 -11.45 4.91
CA VAL A 64 7.37 -12.90 5.01
C VAL A 64 8.38 -13.55 4.07
N VAL A 65 8.87 -14.75 4.41
CA VAL A 65 9.95 -15.40 3.65
C VAL A 65 9.67 -15.42 2.14
N GLY A 66 10.34 -14.52 1.39
CA GLY A 66 10.23 -14.40 -0.06
C GLY A 66 9.26 -13.35 -0.60
N PHE A 67 8.44 -12.71 0.22
CA PHE A 67 7.47 -11.68 -0.20
C PHE A 67 7.22 -10.61 0.86
N ILE A 68 6.92 -9.40 0.42
CA ILE A 68 6.43 -8.35 1.32
C ILE A 68 4.91 -8.32 1.21
N HIS A 69 4.26 -8.51 2.35
CA HIS A 69 2.82 -8.43 2.49
C HIS A 69 2.41 -7.02 2.92
N PHE A 70 1.45 -6.45 2.21
CA PHE A 70 0.84 -5.16 2.52
C PHE A 70 -0.63 -5.36 2.86
N SER A 71 -1.08 -4.71 3.93
CA SER A 71 -2.50 -4.73 4.32
C SER A 71 -2.92 -3.36 4.82
N ILE A 72 -4.13 -2.92 4.48
CA ILE A 72 -4.72 -1.72 5.07
C ILE A 72 -5.08 -1.96 6.54
N THR A 73 -4.93 -0.95 7.39
CA THR A 73 -5.37 -1.02 8.81
C THR A 73 -6.83 -0.57 8.94
N PRO A 74 -7.50 -0.85 10.08
CA PRO A 74 -8.81 -0.25 10.36
C PRO A 74 -8.79 1.28 10.25
N TYR A 75 -7.75 1.93 10.76
CA TYR A 75 -7.60 3.39 10.64
C TYR A 75 -7.43 3.85 9.19
N GLY A 76 -6.76 3.07 8.34
CA GLY A 76 -6.67 3.35 6.90
C GLY A 76 -8.00 3.23 6.18
N ILE A 77 -8.83 2.25 6.57
CA ILE A 77 -10.19 2.05 6.08
C ILE A 77 -11.05 3.28 6.43
N ASP A 78 -11.07 3.67 7.71
CA ASP A 78 -11.83 4.82 8.18
C ASP A 78 -11.49 6.10 7.38
N VAL A 79 -10.21 6.34 7.12
CA VAL A 79 -9.75 7.52 6.34
C VAL A 79 -10.26 7.52 4.90
N ILE A 80 -10.40 6.35 4.26
CA ILE A 80 -10.97 6.26 2.90
C ILE A 80 -12.47 6.51 2.95
N GLU A 81 -13.17 5.86 3.87
CA GLU A 81 -14.63 5.97 3.98
C GLU A 81 -15.07 7.39 4.36
N GLU A 82 -14.37 8.05 5.28
CA GLU A 82 -14.60 9.46 5.65
C GLU A 82 -14.35 10.44 4.51
N ALA A 83 -13.44 10.12 3.57
CA ALA A 83 -13.18 10.97 2.42
C ALA A 83 -14.22 10.81 1.30
N ALA A 84 -15.02 9.73 1.32
CA ALA A 84 -16.06 9.44 0.36
C ALA A 84 -17.47 9.91 0.79
N GLY A 85 -17.66 10.21 2.08
CA GLY A 85 -18.89 10.76 2.66
C GLY A 85 -18.93 12.29 2.68
#